data_AF-A0A7M3LVN7-F1
#
_entry.id   AF-A0A7M3LVN7-F1
#
_cell.length_a   1.000
_cell.length_b   1.000
_cell.length_c   1.000
_cell.angle_alpha   90.00
_cell.angle_beta   90.00
_cell.angle_gamma   90.00
#
_symmetry.space_group_name_H-M   'P 1'
#
loop_
_entity.id
_entity.type
_entity.pdbx_description
1 polymer ?
#
loop_
_entity_poly.entity_id
_entity_poly.type
_entity_poly.pdbx_seq_one_letter_code
_entity_poly.pdbx_strand_id
1 'polypeptide(L)'
;MHRDFDLSFELRVALTDHYGRKSEWPHGLNIARDLLVAMPLAWPDELARFLRCCQEANAHHREHGRHQYYEHSLSRSLMREYGTENDPDRNAAYNIYRTIRTIAGEQAADQLLECTLQVLTEAAELATT
;
A
#
# COMPACT_ATOMS: atom_id res chain seq x y z
N MET A 1 8.34 6.06 -27.73
CA MET A 1 8.28 4.70 -27.15
C MET A 1 7.49 4.87 -25.86
N HIS A 2 6.21 4.47 -25.82
CA HIS A 2 5.47 4.44 -24.56
C HIS A 2 6.18 3.44 -23.66
N ARG A 3 6.65 3.89 -22.49
CA ARG A 3 7.18 2.99 -21.49
C ARG A 3 5.96 2.34 -20.84
N ASP A 4 5.83 1.03 -20.96
CA ASP A 4 4.80 0.31 -20.21
C ASP A 4 5.03 0.60 -18.72
N PHE A 5 3.99 1.06 -18.03
CA PHE A 5 4.07 1.41 -16.62
C PHE A 5 4.39 0.15 -15.79
N ASP A 6 5.52 0.17 -15.07
CA ASP A 6 5.97 -0.91 -14.18
C ASP A 6 6.00 -0.39 -12.75
N LEU A 7 5.01 -0.78 -11.95
CA LEU A 7 4.94 -0.33 -10.57
C LEU A 7 6.18 -0.73 -9.75
N SER A 8 6.77 -1.90 -9.98
CA SER A 8 7.96 -2.31 -9.22
C SER A 8 9.11 -1.32 -9.44
N PHE A 9 9.26 -0.87 -10.69
CA PHE A 9 10.23 0.15 -11.06
C PHE A 9 9.85 1.53 -10.49
N GLU A 10 8.63 2.02 -10.75
CA GLU A 10 8.21 3.37 -10.34
C GLU A 10 8.20 3.53 -8.82
N LEU A 11 7.73 2.51 -8.08
CA LEU A 11 7.77 2.51 -6.62
C LEU A 11 9.21 2.50 -6.10
N ARG A 12 10.13 1.80 -6.78
CA ARG A 12 11.54 1.84 -6.41
C ARG A 12 12.13 3.24 -6.61
N VAL A 13 11.76 3.95 -7.68
CA VAL A 13 12.18 5.34 -7.90
C VAL A 13 11.64 6.22 -6.78
N ALA A 14 10.33 6.19 -6.51
CA ALA A 14 9.71 6.99 -5.45
C ALA A 14 10.33 6.74 -4.05
N LEU A 15 10.60 5.48 -3.70
CA LEU A 15 11.27 5.14 -2.44
C LEU A 15 12.74 5.58 -2.39
N THR A 16 13.43 5.59 -3.54
CA THR A 16 14.81 6.08 -3.63
C THR A 16 14.85 7.60 -3.44
N ASP A 17 13.87 8.33 -3.96
CA ASP A 17 13.76 9.77 -3.78
C ASP A 17 13.48 10.14 -2.31
N HIS A 18 12.75 9.28 -1.58
CA HIS A 18 12.45 9.50 -0.16
C HIS A 18 13.59 9.07 0.78
N TYR A 19 14.12 7.85 0.63
CA TYR A 19 15.09 7.26 1.56
C TYR A 19 16.54 7.33 1.08
N GLY A 20 16.79 7.79 -0.14
CA GLY A 20 18.10 7.71 -0.77
C GLY A 20 18.40 6.30 -1.29
N ARG A 21 19.67 5.90 -1.23
CA ARG A 21 20.14 4.65 -1.83
C ARG A 21 19.53 3.45 -1.08
N LYS A 22 19.42 2.31 -1.76
CA LYS A 22 18.88 1.06 -1.18
C LYS A 22 19.54 0.64 0.14
N SER A 23 20.81 0.98 0.35
CA SER A 23 21.55 0.69 1.60
C SER A 23 21.07 1.51 2.81
N GLU A 24 20.35 2.60 2.57
CA GLU A 24 19.84 3.55 3.57
C GLU A 24 18.37 3.24 3.94
N TRP A 25 17.75 2.30 3.24
CA TRP A 25 16.36 1.94 3.45
C TRP A 25 16.16 1.27 4.82
N PRO A 26 15.04 1.55 5.50
CA PRO A 26 14.64 0.82 6.70
C PRO A 26 14.69 -0.69 6.51
N HIS A 27 15.03 -1.40 7.58
CA HIS A 27 15.04 -2.86 7.57
C HIS A 27 13.66 -3.39 7.13
N GLY A 28 13.66 -4.43 6.30
CA GLY A 28 12.43 -5.04 5.77
C GLY A 28 11.74 -4.26 4.65
N LEU A 29 12.06 -2.99 4.39
CA LEU A 29 11.36 -2.18 3.39
C LEU A 29 11.44 -2.75 1.97
N ASN A 30 12.58 -3.31 1.55
CA ASN A 30 12.66 -3.93 0.22
C ASN A 30 11.74 -5.16 0.11
N ILE A 31 11.66 -5.98 1.16
CA ILE A 31 10.78 -7.16 1.17
C ILE A 31 9.31 -6.70 1.20
N ALA A 32 9.01 -5.66 1.97
CA ALA A 32 7.67 -5.06 2.00
C ALA A 32 7.24 -4.51 0.63
N ARG A 33 8.15 -3.85 -0.11
CA ARG A 33 7.89 -3.44 -1.49
C ARG A 33 7.55 -4.63 -2.38
N ASP A 34 8.35 -5.69 -2.32
CA ASP A 34 8.14 -6.88 -3.15
C ASP A 34 6.81 -7.57 -2.82
N LEU A 35 6.43 -7.63 -1.53
CA LEU A 35 5.12 -8.13 -1.09
C LEU A 35 3.96 -7.27 -1.58
N LEU A 36 4.11 -5.93 -1.56
CA LEU A 36 3.08 -5.01 -2.03
C LEU A 36 2.81 -5.20 -3.52
N VAL A 37 3.87 -5.30 -4.33
CA VAL A 37 3.78 -5.54 -5.77
C VAL A 37 3.13 -6.90 -6.08
N ALA A 38 3.31 -7.88 -5.20
CA ALA A 38 2.74 -9.22 -5.34
C ALA A 38 1.29 -9.35 -4.81
N MET A 39 0.65 -8.27 -4.37
CA MET A 39 -0.76 -8.35 -3.93
C MET A 39 -1.66 -8.82 -5.08
N PRO A 40 -2.57 -9.78 -4.84
CA PRO A 40 -3.41 -10.37 -5.88
C PRO A 40 -4.63 -9.49 -6.19
N LEU A 41 -4.45 -8.17 -6.29
CA LEU A 41 -5.51 -7.22 -6.62
C LEU A 41 -5.37 -6.75 -8.07
N ALA A 42 -6.49 -6.43 -8.72
CA ALA A 42 -6.43 -5.86 -10.06
C ALA A 42 -5.74 -4.49 -10.05
N TRP A 43 -4.82 -4.29 -11.00
CA TRP A 43 -4.09 -3.05 -11.16
C TRP A 43 -4.71 -2.16 -12.25
N PRO A 44 -4.64 -0.82 -12.12
CA PRO A 44 -4.18 -0.04 -10.96
C PRO A 44 -5.28 0.25 -9.92
N ASP A 45 -6.55 0.18 -10.32
CA ASP A 45 -7.66 0.76 -9.57
C ASP A 45 -7.99 0.01 -8.28
N GLU A 46 -8.04 -1.32 -8.30
CA GLU A 46 -8.45 -2.10 -7.12
C GLU A 46 -7.39 -2.02 -6.02
N LEU A 47 -6.10 -2.07 -6.39
CA LEU A 47 -5.04 -1.81 -5.42
C LEU A 47 -5.12 -0.39 -4.85
N ALA A 48 -5.30 0.64 -5.69
CA ALA A 48 -5.39 2.01 -5.21
C ALA A 48 -6.53 2.18 -4.19
N ARG A 49 -7.71 1.61 -4.49
CA ARG A 49 -8.87 1.60 -3.57
C ARG A 49 -8.54 0.89 -2.26
N PHE A 50 -7.91 -0.29 -2.33
CA PHE A 50 -7.49 -1.03 -1.14
C PHE A 50 -6.50 -0.24 -0.28
N LEU A 51 -5.47 0.36 -0.89
CA LEU A 51 -4.47 1.15 -0.18
C LEU A 51 -5.05 2.43 0.44
N ARG A 52 -6.07 3.05 -0.16
CA ARG A 52 -6.79 4.17 0.47
C ARG A 52 -7.52 3.73 1.75
N CYS A 53 -8.11 2.53 1.78
CA CYS A 53 -8.67 1.98 3.02
C CYS A 53 -7.58 1.78 4.09
N CYS A 54 -6.39 1.30 3.70
CA CYS A 54 -5.25 1.20 4.59
C CYS A 54 -4.82 2.57 5.14
N GLN A 55 -4.84 3.61 4.30
CA GLN A 55 -4.51 4.98 4.69
C GLN A 55 -5.51 5.55 5.72
N GLU A 56 -6.81 5.37 5.50
CA GLU A 56 -7.87 5.77 6.45
C GLU A 56 -7.66 5.07 7.81
N ALA A 57 -7.35 3.77 7.78
CA ALA A 57 -7.10 3.01 9.00
C ALA A 57 -5.83 3.46 9.74
N ASN A 58 -4.77 3.81 9.01
CA ASN A 58 -3.54 4.35 9.59
C ASN A 58 -3.78 5.72 10.25
N ALA A 59 -4.56 6.61 9.63
CA ALA A 59 -4.94 7.90 10.20
C ALA A 59 -5.71 7.72 11.52
N HIS A 60 -6.75 6.88 11.51
CA HIS A 60 -7.52 6.58 12.72
C HIS A 60 -6.67 5.91 13.82
N HIS A 61 -5.71 5.06 13.45
CA HIS A 61 -4.79 4.46 14.41
C HIS A 61 -3.87 5.49 15.08
N ARG A 62 -3.36 6.47 14.33
CA ARG A 62 -2.54 7.57 14.86
C ARG A 62 -3.32 8.46 15.83
N GLU A 63 -4.60 8.69 15.56
CA GLU A 63 -5.48 9.51 16.42
C GLU A 63 -5.83 8.84 17.76
N HIS A 64 -5.89 7.51 17.79
CA HIS A 64 -6.41 6.75 18.95
C HIS A 64 -5.39 5.83 19.65
N GLY A 65 -4.18 5.67 19.11
CA GLY A 65 -3.00 5.15 19.82
C GLY A 65 -3.04 3.68 20.28
N ARG A 66 -3.98 2.84 19.83
CA ARG A 66 -3.99 1.39 20.12
C ARG A 66 -4.13 0.53 18.87
N HIS A 67 -3.33 -0.53 18.77
CA HIS A 67 -3.31 -1.43 17.60
C HIS A 67 -4.63 -2.16 17.36
N GLN A 68 -5.40 -2.48 18.42
CA GLN A 68 -6.74 -3.07 18.27
C GLN A 68 -7.69 -2.19 17.46
N TYR A 69 -7.48 -0.87 17.42
CA TYR A 69 -8.28 0.02 16.60
C TYR A 69 -7.89 0.00 15.13
N TYR A 70 -6.66 -0.39 14.78
CA TYR A 70 -6.21 -0.44 13.39
C TYR A 70 -6.95 -1.54 12.63
N GLU A 71 -6.94 -2.78 13.13
CA GLU A 71 -7.57 -3.92 12.43
C GLU A 71 -9.08 -3.71 12.30
N HIS A 72 -9.72 -3.20 13.35
CA HIS A 72 -11.13 -2.82 13.33
C HIS A 72 -11.41 -1.68 12.34
N SER A 73 -10.56 -0.64 12.31
CA SER A 73 -10.71 0.48 11.38
C SER A 73 -10.54 0.03 9.93
N LEU A 74 -9.50 -0.77 9.64
CA LEU A 74 -9.26 -1.33 8.32
C LEU A 74 -10.41 -2.21 7.86
N SER A 75 -10.89 -3.12 8.71
CA SER A 75 -12.04 -3.97 8.40
C SER A 75 -13.29 -3.13 8.08
N ARG A 76 -13.54 -2.06 8.86
CA ARG A 76 -14.67 -1.16 8.62
C ARG A 76 -14.54 -0.37 7.31
N SER A 77 -13.35 0.11 6.98
CA SER A 77 -13.09 0.82 5.72
C SER A 77 -13.23 -0.11 4.52
N LEU A 78 -12.68 -1.33 4.59
CA LEU A 78 -12.84 -2.33 3.54
C LEU A 78 -14.30 -2.74 3.35
N MET A 79 -15.06 -2.92 4.44
CA MET A 79 -16.50 -3.25 4.36
C MET A 79 -17.30 -2.11 3.72
N ARG A 80 -16.92 -0.86 3.92
CA ARG A 80 -17.56 0.31 3.29
C ARG A 80 -17.26 0.38 1.79
N GLU A 81 -16.03 0.07 1.40
CA GLU A 81 -15.54 0.16 0.02
C GLU A 81 -16.00 -1.02 -0.85
N TYR A 82 -16.05 -2.22 -0.29
CA TYR A 82 -16.26 -3.47 -1.03
C TYR A 82 -17.53 -4.24 -0.61
N GLY A 83 -18.23 -3.79 0.43
CA GLY A 83 -19.38 -4.50 0.98
C GLY A 83 -18.98 -5.67 1.89
N THR A 84 -19.90 -6.62 2.06
CA THR A 84 -19.72 -7.79 2.95
C THR A 84 -19.34 -9.07 2.21
N GLU A 85 -19.12 -8.97 0.89
CA GLU A 85 -18.74 -10.13 0.08
C GLU A 85 -17.35 -10.63 0.48
N ASN A 86 -17.27 -11.94 0.73
CA ASN A 86 -16.03 -12.59 1.09
C ASN A 86 -15.20 -12.83 -0.18
N ASP A 87 -14.21 -11.97 -0.40
CA ASP A 87 -13.30 -12.04 -1.54
C ASP A 87 -11.94 -12.61 -1.08
N PRO A 88 -11.52 -13.80 -1.57
CA PRO A 88 -10.24 -14.40 -1.23
C PRO A 88 -9.02 -13.51 -1.51
N ASP A 89 -9.05 -12.74 -2.60
CA ASP A 89 -7.93 -11.91 -3.03
C ASP A 89 -7.79 -10.69 -2.11
N ARG A 90 -8.91 -10.11 -1.67
CA ARG A 90 -8.90 -9.03 -0.67
C ARG A 90 -8.45 -9.51 0.71
N ASN A 91 -8.85 -10.73 1.11
CA ASN A 91 -8.35 -11.34 2.33
C ASN A 91 -6.84 -11.61 2.26
N ALA A 92 -6.34 -12.05 1.11
CA ALA A 92 -4.92 -12.21 0.88
C ALA A 92 -4.19 -10.86 0.95
N ALA A 93 -4.70 -9.83 0.27
CA ALA A 93 -4.14 -8.47 0.32
C ALA A 93 -4.12 -7.90 1.74
N TYR A 94 -5.18 -8.11 2.54
CA TYR A 94 -5.24 -7.76 3.95
C TYR A 94 -4.10 -8.42 4.76
N ASN A 95 -3.89 -9.72 4.58
CA ASN A 95 -2.82 -10.45 5.28
C ASN A 95 -1.42 -10.05 4.80
N ILE A 96 -1.25 -9.78 3.51
CA ILE A 96 -0.01 -9.24 2.94
C ILE A 96 0.28 -7.87 3.55
N TYR A 97 -0.70 -6.97 3.63
CA TYR A 97 -0.50 -5.63 4.20
C TYR A 97 -0.16 -5.68 5.70
N ARG A 98 -0.81 -6.56 6.46
CA ARG A 98 -0.43 -6.80 7.87
C ARG A 98 1.02 -7.27 7.98
N THR A 99 1.44 -8.19 7.12
CA THR A 99 2.82 -8.68 7.07
C THR A 99 3.80 -7.55 6.74
N ILE A 100 3.47 -6.70 5.76
CA ILE A 100 4.24 -5.50 5.41
C ILE A 100 4.48 -4.61 6.63
N ARG A 101 3.42 -4.28 7.39
CA ARG A 101 3.52 -3.46 8.60
C ARG A 101 4.41 -4.11 9.67
N THR A 102 4.37 -5.43 9.81
CA THR A 102 5.22 -6.16 10.76
C THR A 102 6.70 -6.14 10.36
N ILE A 103 7.02 -6.39 9.08
CA ILE A 103 8.43 -6.55 8.65
C ILE A 103 9.16 -5.22 8.47
N ALA A 104 8.47 -4.18 7.97
CA ALA A 104 9.06 -2.87 7.73
C ALA A 104 8.95 -1.95 8.94
N GLY A 105 8.03 -2.26 9.86
CA GLY A 105 7.59 -1.35 10.91
C GLY A 105 6.56 -0.35 10.39
N GLU A 106 5.80 0.24 11.32
CA GLU A 106 4.63 1.06 10.97
C GLU A 106 5.00 2.29 10.13
N GLN A 107 6.03 3.04 10.54
CA GLN A 107 6.45 4.25 9.81
C GLN A 107 6.88 3.96 8.37
N ALA A 108 7.67 2.90 8.15
CA ALA A 108 8.15 2.56 6.82
C ALA A 108 7.03 1.96 5.95
N ALA A 109 6.08 1.23 6.55
CA ALA A 109 4.90 0.75 5.85
C ALA A 109 3.95 1.88 5.45
N ASP A 110 3.77 2.89 6.31
CA ASP A 110 2.99 4.09 6.01
C ASP A 110 3.63 4.86 4.85
N GLN A 111 4.95 5.05 4.88
CA GLN A 111 5.68 5.70 3.79
C GLN A 111 5.59 4.89 2.48
N LEU A 112 5.71 3.57 2.55
CA LEU A 112 5.55 2.68 1.39
C LEU A 112 4.15 2.82 0.78
N LEU A 113 3.11 2.88 1.62
CA LEU A 113 1.74 3.11 1.19
C LEU A 113 1.59 4.47 0.50
N GLU A 114 2.15 5.54 1.09
CA GLU A 114 2.06 6.89 0.53
C GLU A 114 2.75 6.98 -0.84
N CYS A 115 3.98 6.46 -0.96
CA CYS A 115 4.70 6.39 -2.23
C CYS A 115 3.93 5.59 -3.28
N THR A 116 3.31 4.47 -2.89
CA THR A 116 2.55 3.63 -3.82
C THR A 116 1.30 4.36 -4.33
N LEU A 117 0.56 5.03 -3.44
CA LEU A 117 -0.63 5.80 -3.84
C LEU A 117 -0.27 6.98 -4.76
N GLN A 118 0.85 7.65 -4.51
CA GLN A 118 1.35 8.70 -5.40
C GLN A 118 1.63 8.15 -6.80
N VAL A 119 2.43 7.08 -6.88
CA VAL A 119 2.80 6.43 -8.16
C VAL A 119 1.56 5.97 -8.93
N LEU A 120 0.57 5.38 -8.25
CA LEU A 120 -0.69 4.96 -8.88
C LEU A 120 -1.52 6.15 -9.39
N THR A 121 -1.48 7.29 -8.68
CA THR A 121 -2.20 8.50 -9.10
C THR A 121 -1.55 9.12 -10.34
N GLU A 122 -0.23 9.23 -10.36
CA GLU A 122 0.53 9.72 -11.53
C GLU A 122 0.31 8.82 -12.76
N ALA A 123 0.26 7.50 -12.56
CA ALA A 123 -0.05 6.55 -13.64
C ALA A 123 -1.45 6.77 -14.24
N ALA A 124 -2.45 7.02 -13.40
CA ALA A 124 -3.82 7.26 -13.84
C ALA A 124 -3.95 8.56 -14.64
N GLU A 125 -3.26 9.63 -14.22
CA GLU A 125 -3.24 10.91 -14.94
C GLU A 125 -2.62 10.77 -16.33
N LEU A 126 -1.48 10.07 -16.43
CA LEU A 126 -0.81 9.80 -17.70
C LEU A 126 -1.65 8.96 -18.67
N ALA A 127 -2.52 8.08 -18.18
CA ALA A 127 -3.41 7.27 -19.02
C ALA A 127 -4.58 8.08 -19.61
N THR A 128 -4.87 9.26 -19.06
CA THR A 128 -5.96 10.15 -19.53
C THR A 128 -5.52 11.25 -20.49
N THR A 129 -4.20 11.36 -20.76
CA THR A 129 -3.59 12.42 -21.59
C THR A 129 -3.14 11.87 -22.95
#